data_AF-A0A920TK88-F1
#
_entry.id   AF-A0A920TK88-F1
#
_cell.length_a   1.000
_cell.length_b   1.000
_cell.length_c   1.000
_cell.angle_alpha   90.00
_cell.angle_beta   90.00
_cell.angle_gamma   90.00
#
_symmetry.space_group_name_H-M   'P 1'
#
loop_
_entity.id
_entity.type
_entity.pdbx_description
1 polymer ?
#
loop_
_entity_poly.entity_id
_entity_poly.type
_entity_poly.pdbx_seq_one_letter_code
_entity_poly.pdbx_strand_id
1 'polypeptide(L)' 'MSNKNNRVSWVDYFMNIAHEVATRSTCDRKAVGAVIVRGKTILSTGYNGALRVQTTAMILAMKW' A
#
# COMPACT_ATOMS: atom_id res chain seq x y z
N MET A 1 -11.60 28.02 8.22
CA MET A 1 -10.58 27.57 7.24
C MET A 1 -11.26 26.60 6.28
N SER A 2 -11.02 26.75 4.97
CA SER A 2 -11.93 26.41 3.86
C SER A 2 -12.63 25.04 3.91
N ASN A 3 -13.96 25.10 3.82
CA ASN A 3 -14.84 24.01 3.43
C ASN A 3 -14.69 23.81 1.91
N LYS A 4 -14.03 22.72 1.49
CA LYS A 4 -14.04 22.25 0.10
C LYS A 4 -14.60 20.85 0.12
N ASN A 5 -15.50 20.51 -0.80
CA ASN A 5 -15.98 19.15 -1.05
C ASN A 5 -14.79 18.17 -1.14
N ASN A 6 -14.42 17.58 -0.01
CA ASN A 6 -13.03 17.21 0.30
C ASN A 6 -12.69 15.81 -0.22
N ARG A 7 -12.77 15.63 -1.54
CA ARG A 7 -12.19 14.45 -2.16
C ARG A 7 -10.67 14.58 -2.06
N VAL A 8 -10.07 13.71 -1.26
CA VAL A 8 -8.62 13.59 -1.14
C VAL A 8 -7.97 13.50 -2.52
N SER A 9 -6.81 14.13 -2.68
CA SER A 9 -6.02 14.00 -3.91
C SER A 9 -5.69 12.53 -4.15
N TRP A 10 -5.53 12.13 -5.41
CA TRP A 10 -5.12 10.77 -5.76
C TRP A 10 -3.81 10.37 -5.07
N VAL A 11 -2.87 11.31 -4.95
CA VAL A 11 -1.59 11.07 -4.26
C VAL A 11 -1.83 10.77 -2.78
N ASP A 12 -2.59 11.62 -2.08
CA ASP A 12 -2.90 11.44 -0.66
C ASP A 12 -3.69 10.15 -0.41
N TYR A 13 -4.59 9.80 -1.33
CA TYR A 13 -5.35 8.55 -1.29
C TYR A 13 -4.42 7.33 -1.35
N PHE A 14 -3.48 7.28 -2.31
CA PHE A 14 -2.54 6.15 -2.42
C PHE A 14 -1.53 6.12 -1.29
N MET A 15 -1.09 7.28 -0.80
CA MET A 15 -0.19 7.36 0.36
C MET A 15 -0.88 6.87 1.63
N ASN A 16 -2.13 7.25 1.87
CA ASN A 16 -2.91 6.75 3.01
C ASN A 16 -3.06 5.22 2.96
N ILE A 17 -3.28 4.66 1.76
CA ILE A 17 -3.32 3.20 1.59
C ILE A 17 -1.95 2.58 1.87
N ALA A 18 -0.85 3.18 1.43
CA ALA A 18 0.50 2.69 1.73
C ALA A 18 0.79 2.69 3.24
N HIS A 19 0.34 3.72 3.96
CA HIS A 19 0.43 3.79 5.42
C HIS A 19 -0.40 2.70 6.10
N GLU A 20 -1.65 2.50 5.66
CA GLU A 20 -2.54 1.46 6.19
C GLU A 20 -1.97 0.05 5.94
N VAL A 21 -1.38 -0.16 4.78
CA VAL A 21 -0.70 -1.42 4.44
C VAL A 21 0.53 -1.64 5.33
N ALA A 22 1.27 -0.58 5.67
CA ALA A 22 2.42 -0.65 6.57
C ALA A 22 2.03 -1.07 8.00
N THR A 23 0.85 -0.70 8.52
CA THR A 23 0.41 -1.07 9.88
C THR A 23 0.23 -2.58 10.06
N ARG A 24 0.00 -3.31 8.97
CA ARG A 24 -0.12 -4.79 8.98
C ARG A 24 1.22 -5.50 9.05
N SER A 25 2.34 -4.76 9.01
CA SER A 25 3.68 -5.29 9.18
C SER A 25 3.84 -6.02 10.51
N THR A 26 4.42 -7.22 10.45
CA THR A 26 4.78 -7.99 11.66
C THR A 26 6.23 -7.74 12.09
N CYS A 27 6.91 -6.75 11.50
CA CYS A 27 8.31 -6.46 11.79
C CYS A 27 8.41 -5.27 12.76
N ASP A 28 8.79 -5.53 14.01
CA ASP A 28 8.91 -4.51 15.06
C ASP A 28 9.99 -3.44 14.81
N ARG A 29 10.89 -3.67 13.86
CA ARG A 29 12.00 -2.73 13.57
C ARG A 29 11.60 -1.56 12.68
N LYS A 30 10.76 -1.80 11.67
CA LYS A 30 10.34 -0.77 10.72
C LYS A 30 9.10 -1.27 10.01
N ALA A 31 7.99 -0.55 10.10
CA ALA A 31 6.80 -0.82 9.29
C ALA A 31 6.96 -0.13 7.92
N VAL A 32 6.97 -0.91 6.84
CA VAL A 32 7.10 -0.42 5.46
C VAL A 32 5.94 -0.97 4.65
N GLY A 33 5.21 -0.08 3.98
CA GLY A 33 4.15 -0.41 3.04
C GLY A 33 4.46 0.15 1.65
N ALA A 34 4.07 -0.58 0.62
CA ALA A 34 4.26 -0.22 -0.77
C ALA A 34 2.96 -0.46 -1.56
N VAL A 35 2.67 0.45 -2.49
CA VAL A 35 1.49 0.39 -3.36
C VAL A 35 1.94 0.69 -4.78
N ILE A 36 1.62 -0.20 -5.72
CA ILE A 36 1.91 -0.02 -7.14
C ILE A 36 0.65 0.46 -7.83
N VAL A 37 0.73 1.60 -8.52
CA VAL A 37 -0.43 2.23 -9.19
C VAL A 37 -0.14 2.41 -10.67
N ARG A 38 -1.14 2.14 -11.52
CA ARG A 38 -1.13 2.47 -12.94
C ARG A 38 -2.46 3.12 -13.31
N GLY A 39 -2.43 4.32 -13.87
CA GLY A 39 -3.63 5.00 -14.39
C GLY A 39 -4.75 5.17 -13.34
N LYS A 40 -4.39 5.45 -12.08
CA LYS A 40 -5.31 5.57 -10.92
C LYS A 40 -5.92 4.25 -10.42
N THR A 41 -5.45 3.12 -10.91
CA THR A 41 -5.82 1.78 -10.40
C THR A 41 -4.64 1.17 -9.64
N ILE A 42 -4.93 0.58 -8.48
CA ILE A 42 -3.92 -0.13 -7.68
C ILE A 42 -3.72 -1.52 -8.30
N LEU A 43 -2.49 -1.82 -8.70
CA LEU A 43 -2.11 -3.10 -9.29
C LEU A 43 -1.75 -4.13 -8.20
N SER A 44 -1.03 -3.69 -7.17
CA SER A 44 -0.62 -4.54 -6.05
C SER A 44 -0.29 -3.69 -4.82
N THR A 45 -0.46 -4.29 -3.66
CA THR A 45 -0.06 -3.74 -2.36
C THR A 45 0.82 -4.75 -1.62
N GLY A 46 1.75 -4.26 -0.81
CA GLY A 46 2.63 -5.12 -0.03
C GLY A 46 3.19 -4.41 1.18
N TYR A 47 3.51 -5.19 2.21
CA TYR A 47 4.17 -4.70 3.41
C TYR A 47 5.26 -5.69 3.83
N ASN A 48 6.22 -5.22 4.62
CA ASN A 48 7.25 -6.09 5.15
C ASN A 48 6.73 -6.91 6.34
N GLY A 49 6.80 -8.24 6.29
CA GLY A 49 6.28 -9.09 7.35
C GLY A 49 6.76 -10.54 7.22
N ALA A 50 6.66 -11.29 8.32
CA ALA A 50 7.05 -12.69 8.40
C ALA A 50 6.10 -13.55 7.56
N LEU A 51 6.68 -14.31 6.63
CA LEU A 51 6.00 -15.23 5.73
C LEU A 51 5.21 -16.30 6.51
N ARG A 52 3.92 -16.06 6.75
CA ARG A 52 3.00 -17.12 7.18
C ARG A 52 2.06 -17.59 6.07
N VAL A 53 1.71 -16.75 5.09
CA VAL A 53 0.83 -17.16 3.95
C VAL A 53 0.81 -16.20 2.73
N GLN A 54 1.66 -15.17 2.64
CA GLN A 54 1.51 -14.09 1.64
C GLN A 54 2.41 -14.19 0.40
N THR A 55 2.80 -15.40 -0.01
CA THR A 55 3.66 -15.58 -1.19
C THR A 55 2.97 -15.20 -2.51
N THR A 56 1.63 -15.06 -2.53
CA THR A 56 0.89 -14.88 -3.79
C THR A 56 0.82 -13.43 -4.28
N ALA A 57 1.00 -12.41 -3.44
CA ALA A 57 0.78 -11.01 -3.89
C ALA A 57 2.05 -10.31 -4.40
N MET A 58 3.22 -10.57 -3.81
CA MET A 58 4.47 -9.91 -4.22
C MET A 58 5.19 -10.65 -5.36
N ILE A 59 5.10 -11.99 -5.41
CA ILE A 59 5.74 -12.80 -6.46
C ILE A 59 4.95 -12.75 -7.78
N LEU A 60 3.62 -12.63 -7.72
CA LEU A 60 2.79 -12.61 -8.94
C LEU A 60 2.81 -11.24 -9.67
N ALA A 61 3.24 -10.16 -9.00
CA ALA A 61 3.39 -8.84 -9.62
C ALA A 61 4.73 -8.65 -10.36
N MET A 62 5.71 -9.54 -10.13
CA MET A 62 7.04 -9.49 -10.75
C MET A 62 7.28 -10.58 -11.80
N LYS A 63 6.31 -11.48 -12.02
CA LYS A 63 6.39 -12.49 -13.08
C LYS A 63 5.62 -11.99 -14.32
N TRP A 64 6.32 -11.20 -15.13
CA TRP A 64 6.18 -11.32 -16.58
C TRP A 64 6.81 -12.64 -17.01
#